data_AF-Q6BUJ7-F1
#
_entry.id   AF-Q6BUJ7-F1
#
_cell.length_a   1.000
_cell.length_b   1.000
_cell.length_c   1.000
_cell.angle_alpha   90.00
_cell.angle_beta   90.00
_cell.angle_gamma   90.00
#
_symmetry.space_group_name_H-M   'P 1'
#
loop_
_entity.id
_entity.type
_entity.pdbx_description
1 polymer ?
#
loop_
_entity_poly.entity_id
_entity_poly.type
_entity_poly.pdbx_seq_one_letter_code
_entity_poly.pdbx_strand_id
1 'polypeptide(L)' 'MGFFAKWNSLPVRVRYYIGGSTFAFALIGDYVTGRVNDEVKQREIASNKLQEEVSSSK' A
#
# COMPACT_ATOMS: atom_id res chain seq x y z
N MET A 1 26.03 12.83 15.43
CA MET A 1 25.15 11.82 16.04
C MET A 1 24.44 11.05 14.93
N GLY A 2 24.48 9.72 14.94
CA GLY A 2 23.75 8.89 13.98
C GLY A 2 22.22 8.99 14.16
N PHE A 3 21.46 8.60 13.14
CA PHE A 3 19.99 8.68 13.13
C PHE A 3 19.35 7.97 14.33
N PHE A 4 19.90 6.81 14.71
CA PHE A 4 19.47 6.06 15.89
C PHE A 4 19.74 6.79 17.22
N ALA A 5 20.86 7.51 17.31
CA ALA A 5 21.16 8.33 18.50
C ALA A 5 20.20 9.52 18.59
N LYS A 6 19.85 10.13 17.45
CA LYS A 6 18.86 11.22 17.37
C LYS A 6 17.43 10.74 17.67
N TRP A 7 17.09 9.50 17.30
CA TRP A 7 15.82 8.87 17.68
C TRP A 7 15.74 8.61 19.19
N ASN A 8 16.83 8.11 19.78
CA ASN A 8 16.92 7.87 21.21
C ASN A 8 17.08 9.13 22.07
N SER A 9 17.39 10.28 21.47
CA SER A 9 17.38 11.57 22.17
C SER A 9 15.99 12.20 22.24
N LEU A 10 15.00 11.70 21.48
CA LEU A 10 13.64 12.21 21.53
C LEU A 10 12.91 11.72 22.79
N PRO A 11 12.00 12.52 23.38
CA PRO A 11 11.14 12.06 24.47
C PRO A 11 10.33 10.82 24.07
N VAL A 12 10.13 9.91 25.01
CA VAL A 12 9.42 8.63 24.79
C VAL A 12 8.03 8.84 24.19
N ARG A 13 7.30 9.87 24.63
CA ARG A 13 5.98 10.25 24.08
C ARG A 13 6.02 10.58 22.59
N VAL A 14 7.08 11.28 22.15
CA VAL A 14 7.26 11.67 20.74
C VAL A 14 7.56 10.44 19.89
N ARG A 15 8.35 9.50 20.40
CA ARG A 15 8.64 8.24 19.69
C ARG A 15 7.37 7.40 19.50
N TYR A 16 6.53 7.29 20.53
CA TYR A 16 5.25 6.58 20.41
C TYR A 16 4.26 7.30 19.50
N TYR A 17 4.24 8.63 19.49
CA TYR A 17 3.39 9.38 18.58
C TYR A 17 3.82 9.16 17.11
N ILE A 18 5.11 9.25 16.82
CA ILE A 18 5.64 9.02 15.47
C ILE A 18 5.45 7.55 15.06
N GLY A 19 5.80 6.60 15.92
CA GLY A 19 5.62 5.18 15.64
C GLY A 19 4.15 4.78 15.46
N GLY A 20 3.27 5.26 16.35
CA GLY A 20 1.84 4.97 16.30
C GLY A 20 1.13 5.62 15.11
N SER A 21 1.47 6.86 14.76
CA SER A 21 0.94 7.51 13.55
C SER A 21 1.43 6.80 12.29
N THR A 22 2.72 6.45 12.21
CA THR A 22 3.28 5.70 11.08
C THR A 22 2.58 4.36 10.90
N PHE A 23 2.33 3.64 12.00
CA PHE A 23 1.60 2.38 11.99
C PHE A 23 0.16 2.55 11.51
N ALA A 24 -0.57 3.56 12.01
CA ALA A 24 -1.93 3.84 11.58
C ALA A 24 -2.01 4.20 10.09
N PHE A 25 -1.08 5.03 9.60
CA PHE A 25 -1.00 5.37 8.18
C PHE A 25 -0.65 4.17 7.30
N ALA A 26 0.21 3.27 7.76
CA ALA A 26 0.52 2.03 7.05
C ALA A 26 -0.73 1.15 6.90
N LEU A 27 -1.49 0.96 7.98
CA LEU A 27 -2.73 0.19 7.93
C LEU A 27 -3.78 0.80 6.99
N ILE A 28 -3.92 2.13 7.01
CA ILE A 28 -4.83 2.83 6.09
C ILE A 28 -4.34 2.68 4.64
N GLY A 29 -3.03 2.81 4.42
CA GLY A 29 -2.40 2.63 3.12
C GLY A 29 -2.62 1.22 2.56
N ASP A 30 -2.42 0.18 3.38
CA ASP A 30 -2.64 -1.21 2.99
C ASP A 30 -4.11 -1.47 2.64
N TYR A 31 -5.04 -0.91 3.42
CA TYR A 31 -6.47 -1.03 3.13
C TYR A 31 -6.85 -0.39 1.79
N VAL A 32 -6.39 0.85 1.53
CA VAL A 32 -6.68 1.58 0.29
C VAL A 32 -6.02 0.87 -0.90
N THR A 33 -4.77 0.45 -0.75
CA THR A 33 -4.01 -0.22 -1.82
C THR A 33 -4.63 -1.58 -2.15
N GLY A 34 -5.12 -2.33 -1.16
CA GLY A 34 -5.85 -3.58 -1.40
C GLY A 34 -7.08 -3.39 -2.29
N ARG A 35 -7.89 -2.37 -2.00
CA ARG A 35 -9.09 -2.04 -2.81
C ARG A 35 -8.73 -1.65 -4.24
N VAL A 36 -7.71 -0.82 -4.41
CA VAL A 36 -7.23 -0.40 -5.73
C VAL A 36 -6.69 -1.61 -6.51
N ASN A 37 -5.94 -2.50 -5.85
CA ASN A 37 -5.39 -3.69 -6.48
C ASN A 37 -6.48 -4.68 -6.93
N ASP A 38 -7.54 -4.84 -6.13
CA ASP A 38 -8.70 -5.64 -6.51
C ASP A 38 -9.39 -5.07 -7.77
N GLU A 39 -9.57 -3.76 -7.86
CA GLU A 39 -10.14 -3.11 -9.05
C GLU A 39 -9.25 -3.26 -10.29
N VAL A 40 -7.93 -3.09 -10.13
CA VAL A 40 -6.96 -3.26 -11.22
C VAL A 40 -6.98 -4.69 -11.74
N LYS A 41 -6.98 -5.68 -10.83
CA LYS A 41 -7.03 -7.10 -11.17
C LYS A 41 -8.30 -7.47 -11.92
N GLN A 42 -9.45 -6.92 -11.53
CA GLN A 42 -10.72 -7.16 -12.25
C GLN A 42 -10.70 -6.55 -13.66
N ARG A 43 -10.09 -5.37 -13.83
CA ARG A 43 -9.91 -4.73 -15.15
C ARG A 43 -8.98 -5.56 -16.04
N GLU A 44 -7.89 -6.08 -15.48
CA GLU A 44 -6.94 -6.94 -16.20
C GLU A 44 -7.61 -8.26 -16.65
N ILE A 45 -8.41 -8.89 -15.78
CA ILE A 45 -9.17 -10.09 -16.12
C ILE A 45 -10.16 -9.80 -17.27
N ALA A 46 -10.87 -8.66 -17.21
CA ALA A 46 -11.80 -8.28 -18.25
C ALA A 46 -11.09 -7.99 -19.59
N SER A 47 -9.94 -7.30 -19.58
CA SER A 47 -9.17 -7.03 -20.79
C SER A 47 -8.61 -8.30 -21.42
N ASN A 48 -8.14 -9.24 -20.60
CA ASN A 48 -7.59 -10.50 -21.10
C ASN A 48 -8.66 -11.36 -21.75
N LYS A 49 -9.86 -11.45 -21.14
CA LYS A 49 -11.01 -12.13 -21.76
C LYS A 49 -11.41 -11.52 -23.10
N LEU A 50 -11.44 -10.18 -23.19
CA LEU A 50 -11.73 -9.49 -24.44
C LEU A 50 -10.67 -9.75 -25.52
N GLN A 51 -9.38 -9.83 -25.14
CA GLN A 51 -8.32 -10.18 -26.07
C GLN A 51 -8.42 -11.63 -26.55
N GLU A 52 -8.76 -12.57 -25.67
CA GLU A 52 -8.98 -13.97 -26.05
C GLU A 52 -10.16 -14.12 -27.01
N GLU A 53 -11.28 -13.45 -26.77
CA GLU A 53 -12.44 -13.45 -27.69
C GLU A 53 -12.10 -12.84 -29.06
N VAL A 54 -11.38 -11.71 -29.08
CA VAL A 54 -10.94 -11.05 -30.32
C VAL A 54 -9.91 -11.89 -31.08
N SER A 55 -9.03 -12.60 -30.37
CA SER A 55 -8.03 -13.49 -30.99
C SER A 55 -8.61 -14.82 -31.45
N SER A 56 -9.67 -15.32 -30.81
CA SER A 56 -10.37 -16.55 -31.20
C SER A 56 -11.36 -16.34 -32.35
N SER A 57 -11.74 -15.08 -32.63
CA SER A 57 -12.65 -14.72 -33.72
C SER A 57 -11.94 -14.40 -35.06
N LYS A 58 -10.62 -14.59 -35.14
CA LYS A 58 -9.81 -14.52 -36.36
C LYS A 58 -9.41 -15.91 -36.81
#